data_AF-A0A1C5A3Q4-F1
#
_entry.id   AF-A0A1C5A3Q4-F1
#
_cell.length_a   1.000
_cell.length_b   1.000
_cell.length_c   1.000
_cell.angle_alpha   90.00
_cell.angle_beta   90.00
_cell.angle_gamma   90.00
#
_symmetry.space_group_name_H-M   'P 1'
#
loop_
_entity.id
_entity.type
_entity.pdbx_description
1 polymer ?
#
loop_
_entity_poly.entity_id
_entity_poly.type
_entity_poly.pdbx_seq_one_letter_code
_entity_poly.pdbx_strand_id
1 'polypeptide(L)'
;MNRLKFRRVAAIAAGTLIGLAGVATVAGPAMAHHPEPSGTYCAAPDGKIIVSWTVGNSETDIEGTITKLESTVPGGFTGALALNAVLPKKGDGPLTGTQAHTFTGALPELKLTVEARWERGDRIITEERTVSAQPAGDCATTESPSPSAPTTPEPTKSPEPTKSPEVTPSPSSTSPTATPSSTATTPSEPEEPVFRLEETCDEMTFIVENPAKGIPFTATFTTEKGVTKKLESTPGKTSSVSFDAYQGLKVTVSYDVVEGSETIEYTQPKKCDEGEGGGLPVTGAATGGIAAGAVVLLAAGAILFVVARRRRVRFTA
;
A
#
# COMPACT_ATOMS: atom_id res chain seq x y z
N MET A 1 -16.72 42.83 34.03
CA MET A 1 -17.31 41.92 33.02
C MET A 1 -16.34 41.71 31.86
N ASN A 2 -15.95 40.45 31.62
CA ASN A 2 -15.08 39.99 30.53
C ASN A 2 -15.89 39.78 29.25
N ARG A 3 -15.57 40.49 28.14
CA ARG A 3 -16.20 40.24 26.82
C ARG A 3 -15.28 40.42 25.60
N LEU A 4 -13.96 40.23 25.74
CA LEU A 4 -13.02 40.51 24.63
C LEU A 4 -11.97 39.42 24.34
N LYS A 5 -12.21 38.16 24.70
CA LYS A 5 -11.29 37.03 24.41
C LYS A 5 -11.94 35.81 23.74
N PHE A 6 -12.85 35.99 22.78
CA PHE A 6 -13.49 34.85 22.10
C PHE A 6 -13.67 34.99 20.58
N ARG A 7 -12.86 35.81 19.88
CA ARG A 7 -12.97 35.96 18.40
C ARG A 7 -11.69 35.68 17.60
N ARG A 8 -10.74 34.90 18.13
CA ARG A 8 -9.52 34.52 17.40
C ARG A 8 -9.11 33.04 17.56
N VAL A 9 -10.09 32.13 17.63
CA VAL A 9 -9.79 30.67 17.69
C VAL A 9 -10.63 29.84 16.70
N ALA A 10 -11.50 30.46 15.89
CA ALA A 10 -12.45 29.71 15.04
C ALA A 10 -12.17 29.82 13.53
N ALA A 11 -10.90 29.73 13.09
CA ALA A 11 -10.57 29.75 11.67
C ALA A 11 -9.35 28.88 11.30
N ILE A 12 -9.24 27.70 11.90
CA ILE A 12 -8.36 26.61 11.44
C ILE A 12 -9.14 25.30 11.60
N ALA A 13 -10.18 25.07 10.78
CA ALA A 13 -10.92 23.80 10.78
C ALA A 13 -11.72 23.55 9.48
N ALA A 14 -11.42 24.22 8.36
CA ALA A 14 -12.22 24.07 7.13
C ALA A 14 -11.37 24.17 5.86
N GLY A 15 -10.30 23.38 5.76
CA GLY A 15 -9.34 23.50 4.65
C GLY A 15 -8.75 22.21 4.09
N THR A 16 -9.27 21.03 4.44
CA THR A 16 -8.72 19.74 3.97
C THR A 16 -9.81 18.68 3.87
N LEU A 17 -10.84 18.92 3.05
CA LEU A 17 -11.88 17.92 2.77
C LEU A 17 -12.20 17.72 1.29
N ILE A 18 -11.39 18.23 0.37
CA ILE A 18 -11.51 17.91 -1.05
C ILE A 18 -10.11 17.80 -1.63
N GLY A 19 -9.59 16.58 -1.77
CA GLY A 19 -8.28 16.39 -2.39
C GLY A 19 -7.60 15.03 -2.26
N LEU A 20 -8.31 13.93 -1.99
CA LEU A 20 -7.70 12.59 -1.99
C LEU A 20 -8.54 11.59 -2.81
N ALA A 21 -8.80 11.96 -4.05
CA ALA A 21 -9.09 11.01 -5.12
C ALA A 21 -7.99 11.15 -6.18
N GLY A 22 -6.75 10.94 -5.77
CA GLY A 22 -5.63 10.75 -6.67
C GLY A 22 -5.37 9.26 -6.76
N VAL A 23 -6.07 8.57 -7.66
CA VAL A 23 -5.69 7.20 -8.06
C VAL A 23 -4.30 7.33 -8.67
N ALA A 24 -3.27 6.97 -7.92
CA ALA A 24 -1.95 6.77 -8.50
C ALA A 24 -2.06 5.53 -9.39
N THR A 25 -2.35 5.76 -10.68
CA THR A 25 -2.18 4.75 -11.70
C THR A 25 -0.69 4.47 -11.79
N VAL A 26 -0.24 3.41 -11.14
CA VAL A 26 1.07 2.83 -11.44
C VAL A 26 0.99 2.40 -12.90
N ALA A 27 1.56 3.22 -13.79
CA ALA A 27 1.70 2.89 -15.19
C ALA A 27 2.80 1.82 -15.29
N GLY A 28 2.42 0.58 -14.99
CA GLY A 28 3.19 -0.57 -15.41
C GLY A 28 3.22 -0.64 -16.95
N PRO A 29 4.17 -1.39 -17.53
CA PRO A 29 4.24 -1.59 -18.98
C PRO A 29 2.87 -2.04 -19.49
N ALA A 30 2.51 -1.61 -20.70
CA ALA A 30 1.29 -2.00 -21.39
C ALA A 30 1.29 -3.51 -21.68
N MET A 31 1.10 -4.31 -20.65
CA MET A 31 0.78 -5.72 -20.75
C MET A 31 -0.67 -5.76 -21.14
N ALA A 32 -0.98 -6.23 -22.35
CA ALA A 32 -2.32 -6.10 -22.89
C ALA A 32 -3.37 -6.67 -21.92
N HIS A 33 -3.12 -7.82 -21.29
CA HIS A 33 -4.07 -8.47 -20.38
C HIS A 33 -3.49 -8.54 -18.97
N HIS A 34 -4.00 -7.78 -18.00
CA HIS A 34 -3.59 -7.91 -16.60
C HIS A 34 -4.77 -7.66 -15.65
N PRO A 35 -4.76 -8.25 -14.44
CA PRO A 35 -5.72 -7.85 -13.43
C PRO A 35 -5.36 -6.45 -12.94
N GLU A 36 -6.34 -5.69 -12.49
CA GLU A 36 -6.18 -4.36 -11.91
C GLU A 36 -6.56 -4.40 -10.41
N PRO A 37 -5.76 -5.05 -9.53
CA PRO A 37 -6.06 -5.09 -8.11
C PRO A 37 -5.81 -3.74 -7.45
N SER A 38 -6.67 -3.37 -6.51
CA SER A 38 -6.53 -2.21 -5.63
C SER A 38 -7.07 -2.55 -4.25
N GLY A 39 -6.57 -1.86 -3.23
CA GLY A 39 -6.97 -2.09 -1.85
C GLY A 39 -6.96 -0.83 -1.03
N THR A 40 -7.94 -0.72 -0.15
CA THR A 40 -7.94 0.29 0.91
C THR A 40 -8.24 -0.36 2.25
N TYR A 41 -7.71 0.20 3.33
CA TYR A 41 -8.00 -0.28 4.68
C TYR A 41 -8.33 0.85 5.63
N CYS A 42 -9.14 0.53 6.62
CA CYS A 42 -9.36 1.38 7.78
C CYS A 42 -8.92 0.63 9.04
N ALA A 43 -8.34 1.36 9.99
CA ALA A 43 -7.89 0.83 11.26
C ALA A 43 -8.77 1.36 12.40
N ALA A 44 -9.25 0.46 13.26
CA ALA A 44 -9.98 0.79 14.46
C ALA A 44 -9.02 0.87 15.68
N PRO A 45 -9.40 1.61 16.75
CA PRO A 45 -8.55 1.79 17.93
C PRO A 45 -8.17 0.50 18.67
N ASP A 46 -8.95 -0.56 18.48
CA ASP A 46 -8.74 -1.89 19.06
C ASP A 46 -7.77 -2.77 18.24
N GLY A 47 -7.14 -2.22 17.20
CA GLY A 47 -6.25 -2.95 16.30
C GLY A 47 -6.97 -3.78 15.24
N LYS A 48 -8.31 -3.69 15.17
CA LYS A 48 -9.09 -4.30 14.11
C LYS A 48 -8.92 -3.50 12.81
N ILE A 49 -8.59 -4.21 11.74
CA ILE A 49 -8.48 -3.67 10.39
C ILE A 49 -9.60 -4.25 9.54
N ILE A 50 -10.21 -3.41 8.71
CA ILE A 50 -11.10 -3.85 7.63
C ILE A 50 -10.46 -3.41 6.32
N VAL A 51 -10.16 -4.37 5.46
CA VAL A 51 -9.58 -4.15 4.14
C VAL A 51 -10.63 -4.39 3.08
N SER A 52 -10.80 -3.43 2.19
CA SER A 52 -11.64 -3.52 1.00
C SER A 52 -10.74 -3.68 -0.22
N TRP A 53 -10.93 -4.79 -0.93
CA TRP A 53 -10.22 -5.14 -2.15
C TRP A 53 -11.14 -4.97 -3.35
N THR A 54 -10.56 -4.52 -4.45
CA THR A 54 -11.23 -4.42 -5.75
C THR A 54 -10.30 -4.96 -6.81
N VAL A 55 -10.80 -5.81 -7.71
CA VAL A 55 -10.05 -6.36 -8.84
C VAL A 55 -10.79 -6.05 -10.13
N GLY A 56 -10.20 -5.16 -10.92
CA GLY A 56 -10.64 -4.86 -12.28
C GLY A 56 -9.94 -5.75 -13.32
N ASN A 57 -10.39 -5.61 -14.56
CA ASN A 57 -9.81 -6.23 -15.74
C ASN A 57 -9.28 -5.14 -16.67
N SER A 58 -8.12 -5.33 -17.27
CA SER A 58 -7.63 -4.41 -18.33
C SER A 58 -8.44 -4.51 -19.62
N GLU A 59 -9.11 -5.65 -19.85
CA GLU A 59 -9.72 -6.01 -21.13
C GLU A 59 -11.18 -5.62 -21.28
N THR A 60 -11.50 -4.90 -22.35
CA THR A 60 -12.89 -4.47 -22.65
C THR A 60 -13.71 -5.51 -23.41
N ASP A 61 -13.09 -6.48 -24.09
CA ASP A 61 -13.79 -7.42 -24.97
C ASP A 61 -13.88 -8.85 -24.42
N ILE A 62 -13.07 -9.19 -23.41
CA ILE A 62 -12.97 -10.55 -22.86
C ILE A 62 -12.98 -10.58 -21.32
N GLU A 63 -13.69 -11.56 -20.76
CA GLU A 63 -13.68 -11.84 -19.33
C GLU A 63 -12.43 -12.64 -18.95
N GLY A 64 -11.92 -12.41 -17.75
CA GLY A 64 -10.85 -13.22 -17.16
C GLY A 64 -11.40 -14.25 -16.19
N THR A 65 -10.55 -15.17 -15.73
CA THR A 65 -10.82 -16.04 -14.57
C THR A 65 -9.72 -15.83 -13.55
N ILE A 66 -10.07 -15.60 -12.28
CA ILE A 66 -9.10 -15.49 -11.19
C ILE A 66 -8.51 -16.88 -10.90
N THR A 67 -7.23 -17.09 -11.20
CA THR A 67 -6.52 -18.37 -11.02
C THR A 67 -5.65 -18.41 -9.77
N LYS A 68 -5.31 -17.24 -9.22
CA LYS A 68 -4.62 -17.10 -7.92
C LYS A 68 -5.18 -15.91 -7.16
N LEU A 69 -5.38 -16.08 -5.87
CA LEU A 69 -5.89 -15.04 -4.97
C LEU A 69 -5.25 -15.21 -3.59
N GLU A 70 -4.25 -14.42 -3.28
CA GLU A 70 -3.48 -14.47 -2.03
C GLU A 70 -3.49 -13.11 -1.34
N SER A 71 -3.66 -13.11 -0.02
CA SER A 71 -3.65 -11.89 0.79
C SER A 71 -2.79 -12.09 2.03
N THR A 72 -2.04 -11.05 2.43
CA THR A 72 -1.32 -11.05 3.71
C THR A 72 -2.27 -10.80 4.90
N VAL A 73 -3.52 -10.41 4.64
CA VAL A 73 -4.57 -10.29 5.66
C VAL A 73 -5.11 -11.69 5.96
N PRO A 74 -5.00 -12.20 7.20
CA PRO A 74 -5.54 -13.50 7.54
C PRO A 74 -7.07 -13.55 7.45
N GLY A 75 -7.60 -14.70 7.01
CA GLY A 75 -9.03 -14.96 6.89
C GLY A 75 -9.51 -14.98 5.44
N GLY A 76 -10.73 -15.49 5.24
CA GLY A 76 -11.35 -15.58 3.91
C GLY A 76 -11.84 -14.22 3.40
N PHE A 77 -12.05 -14.14 2.09
CA PHE A 77 -12.71 -13.00 1.45
C PHE A 77 -14.23 -13.08 1.63
N THR A 78 -14.86 -11.94 1.89
CA THR A 78 -16.32 -11.80 1.88
C THR A 78 -16.71 -10.98 0.65
N GLY A 79 -17.65 -11.43 -0.17
CA GLY A 79 -18.08 -10.71 -1.37
C GLY A 79 -17.95 -11.54 -2.64
N ALA A 80 -17.83 -10.86 -3.79
CA ALA A 80 -17.76 -11.48 -5.11
C ALA A 80 -16.32 -11.87 -5.51
N LEU A 81 -15.30 -11.27 -4.88
CA LEU A 81 -13.90 -11.62 -5.09
C LEU A 81 -13.59 -12.98 -4.47
N ALA A 82 -13.37 -13.99 -5.31
CA ALA A 82 -13.04 -15.35 -4.91
C ALA A 82 -12.14 -16.03 -5.96
N LEU A 83 -11.45 -17.11 -5.55
CA LEU A 83 -10.73 -17.98 -6.48
C LEU A 83 -11.71 -18.59 -7.50
N ASN A 84 -11.31 -18.67 -8.77
CA ASN A 84 -12.12 -19.09 -9.91
C ASN A 84 -13.31 -18.19 -10.25
N ALA A 85 -13.42 -17.00 -9.63
CA ALA A 85 -14.42 -16.03 -10.03
C ALA A 85 -14.15 -15.55 -11.47
N VAL A 86 -15.23 -15.33 -12.23
CA VAL A 86 -15.17 -14.67 -13.53
C VAL A 86 -14.88 -13.19 -13.27
N LEU A 87 -13.76 -12.72 -13.80
CA LEU A 87 -13.34 -11.34 -13.76
C LEU A 87 -14.04 -10.59 -14.91
N PRO A 88 -15.01 -9.69 -14.62
CA PRO A 88 -15.80 -9.04 -15.67
C PRO A 88 -14.95 -8.23 -16.63
N LYS A 89 -15.49 -7.89 -17.80
CA LYS A 89 -14.81 -7.01 -18.74
C LYS A 89 -14.63 -5.62 -18.14
N LYS A 90 -13.62 -4.91 -18.59
CA LYS A 90 -13.43 -3.49 -18.30
C LYS A 90 -14.65 -2.71 -18.73
N GLY A 91 -15.29 -2.06 -17.76
CA GLY A 91 -16.55 -1.33 -17.95
C GLY A 91 -17.77 -1.99 -17.30
N ASP A 92 -17.75 -3.31 -17.09
CA ASP A 92 -18.87 -4.06 -16.49
C ASP A 92 -18.83 -4.06 -14.95
N GLY A 93 -17.80 -3.44 -14.37
CA GLY A 93 -17.59 -3.31 -12.93
C GLY A 93 -16.58 -4.32 -12.39
N PRO A 94 -15.82 -3.96 -11.34
CA PRO A 94 -14.80 -4.84 -10.78
C PRO A 94 -15.40 -5.86 -9.79
N LEU A 95 -14.66 -6.94 -9.53
CA LEU A 95 -14.93 -7.81 -8.39
C LEU A 95 -14.54 -7.10 -7.09
N THR A 96 -15.36 -7.23 -6.04
CA THR A 96 -15.09 -6.64 -4.73
C THR A 96 -15.05 -7.71 -3.65
N GLY A 97 -14.17 -7.53 -2.67
CA GLY A 97 -14.06 -8.40 -1.52
C GLY A 97 -13.60 -7.66 -0.28
N THR A 98 -14.02 -8.12 0.90
CA THR A 98 -13.58 -7.56 2.18
C THR A 98 -12.94 -8.63 3.05
N GLN A 99 -11.93 -8.23 3.81
CA GLN A 99 -11.30 -9.03 4.86
C GLN A 99 -11.24 -8.21 6.14
N ALA A 100 -11.45 -8.85 7.28
CA ALA A 100 -11.34 -8.21 8.58
C ALA A 100 -10.42 -9.04 9.47
N HIS A 101 -9.43 -8.39 10.08
CA HIS A 101 -8.49 -9.06 10.98
C HIS A 101 -8.03 -8.10 12.08
N THR A 102 -7.80 -8.63 13.28
CA THR A 102 -7.24 -7.88 14.41
C THR A 102 -5.77 -8.25 14.54
N PHE A 103 -4.88 -7.28 14.26
CA PHE A 103 -3.45 -7.49 14.39
C PHE A 103 -2.98 -7.14 15.81
N THR A 104 -2.14 -7.98 16.38
CA THR A 104 -1.42 -7.67 17.62
C THR A 104 -0.05 -7.07 17.28
N GLY A 105 0.20 -5.83 17.68
CA GLY A 105 1.48 -5.16 17.44
C GLY A 105 1.44 -4.21 16.24
N ALA A 106 2.60 -4.02 15.59
CA ALA A 106 2.69 -3.16 14.41
C ALA A 106 1.90 -3.76 13.25
N LEU A 107 1.15 -2.91 12.54
CA LEU A 107 0.37 -3.31 11.36
C LEU A 107 1.35 -3.72 10.23
N PRO A 108 1.34 -4.99 9.77
CA PRO A 108 2.15 -5.38 8.64
C PRO A 108 1.65 -4.73 7.34
N GLU A 109 2.46 -4.80 6.29
CA GLU A 109 2.02 -4.39 4.96
C GLU A 109 0.90 -5.33 4.47
N LEU A 110 -0.23 -4.73 4.10
CA LEU A 110 -1.42 -5.46 3.66
C LEU A 110 -1.37 -5.59 2.13
N LYS A 111 -1.04 -6.77 1.61
CA LYS A 111 -0.89 -7.03 0.18
C LYS A 111 -1.97 -7.96 -0.33
N LEU A 112 -2.36 -7.74 -1.59
CA LEU A 112 -3.16 -8.65 -2.38
C LEU A 112 -2.40 -9.01 -3.65
N THR A 113 -2.22 -10.31 -3.88
CA THR A 113 -1.67 -10.86 -5.12
C THR A 113 -2.79 -11.58 -5.88
N VAL A 114 -2.98 -11.18 -7.13
CA VAL A 114 -4.02 -11.72 -8.02
C VAL A 114 -3.38 -12.16 -9.31
N GLU A 115 -3.65 -13.40 -9.71
CA GLU A 115 -3.40 -13.88 -11.07
C GLU A 115 -4.73 -14.08 -11.77
N ALA A 116 -4.81 -13.62 -13.01
CA ALA A 116 -5.97 -13.83 -13.85
C ALA A 116 -5.56 -14.46 -15.19
N ARG A 117 -6.50 -15.22 -15.76
CA ARG A 117 -6.33 -15.95 -17.00
C ARG A 117 -7.39 -15.56 -18.02
N TRP A 118 -6.99 -15.29 -19.25
CA TRP A 118 -7.85 -14.99 -20.40
C TRP A 118 -7.63 -16.02 -21.51
N GLU A 119 -8.71 -16.42 -22.18
CA GLU A 119 -8.69 -17.37 -23.31
C GLU A 119 -9.19 -16.72 -24.60
N ARG A 120 -8.30 -16.49 -25.56
CA ARG A 120 -8.67 -15.93 -26.88
C ARG A 120 -8.38 -16.96 -27.97
N GLY A 121 -9.37 -17.75 -28.31
CA GLY A 121 -9.22 -18.82 -29.31
C GLY A 121 -8.23 -19.89 -28.82
N ASP A 122 -7.09 -19.99 -29.49
CA ASP A 122 -5.99 -20.91 -29.14
C ASP A 122 -4.95 -20.29 -28.18
N ARG A 123 -5.09 -19.01 -27.83
CA ARG A 123 -4.17 -18.31 -26.93
C ARG A 123 -4.69 -18.28 -25.50
N ILE A 124 -3.85 -18.73 -24.58
CA ILE A 124 -4.06 -18.60 -23.13
C ILE A 124 -3.07 -17.57 -22.62
N ILE A 125 -3.59 -16.57 -21.91
CA ILE A 125 -2.79 -15.49 -21.32
C ILE A 125 -3.02 -15.52 -19.83
N THR A 126 -1.96 -15.46 -19.04
CA THR A 126 -2.01 -15.50 -17.59
C THR A 126 -1.05 -14.46 -17.05
N GLU A 127 -1.53 -13.58 -16.20
CA GLU A 127 -0.76 -12.47 -15.67
C GLU A 127 -1.08 -12.23 -14.20
N GLU A 128 -0.04 -11.88 -13.44
CA GLU A 128 -0.08 -11.66 -12.00
C GLU A 128 0.20 -10.18 -11.66
N ARG A 129 -0.53 -9.66 -10.66
CA ARG A 129 -0.29 -8.36 -10.05
C ARG A 129 -0.39 -8.43 -8.54
N THR A 130 0.47 -7.66 -7.89
CA THR A 130 0.44 -7.46 -6.45
C THR A 130 0.25 -5.98 -6.13
N VAL A 131 -0.61 -5.68 -5.15
CA VAL A 131 -0.85 -4.31 -4.67
C VAL A 131 -0.82 -4.26 -3.15
N SER A 132 -0.33 -3.15 -2.59
CA SER A 132 -0.41 -2.85 -1.17
C SER A 132 -1.62 -1.95 -0.88
N ALA A 133 -2.45 -2.33 0.07
CA ALA A 133 -3.62 -1.55 0.46
C ALA A 133 -3.21 -0.21 1.05
N GLN A 134 -3.96 0.84 0.70
CA GLN A 134 -3.72 2.19 1.17
C GLN A 134 -4.65 2.57 2.32
N PRO A 135 -4.20 3.40 3.28
CA PRO A 135 -5.07 3.86 4.36
C PRO A 135 -6.21 4.75 3.80
N ALA A 136 -7.46 4.40 4.13
CA ALA A 136 -8.66 5.16 3.76
C ALA A 136 -9.14 6.14 4.86
N GLY A 137 -8.46 6.19 6.00
CA GLY A 137 -8.85 6.96 7.17
C GLY A 137 -9.53 6.12 8.26
N ASP A 138 -10.20 6.79 9.21
CA ASP A 138 -10.90 6.13 10.31
C ASP A 138 -12.04 5.25 9.78
N CYS A 139 -12.20 4.03 10.33
CA CYS A 139 -13.33 3.20 9.98
C CYS A 139 -14.61 3.93 10.36
N ALA A 140 -15.36 4.41 9.35
CA ALA A 140 -16.74 4.79 9.58
C ALA A 140 -17.43 3.57 10.16
N THR A 141 -17.96 3.72 11.38
CA THR A 141 -18.88 2.76 11.98
C THR A 141 -20.00 2.59 10.97
N THR A 142 -19.92 1.56 10.14
CA THR A 142 -21.08 1.14 9.37
C THR A 142 -22.05 0.70 10.43
N GLU A 143 -23.03 1.55 10.73
CA GLU A 143 -24.21 1.12 11.45
C GLU A 143 -24.69 -0.12 10.71
N SER A 144 -24.51 -1.28 11.35
CA SER A 144 -25.22 -2.49 10.98
C SER A 144 -26.66 -2.05 10.69
N PRO A 145 -27.26 -2.36 9.52
CA PRO A 145 -28.65 -2.03 9.30
C PRO A 145 -29.39 -2.57 10.52
N SER A 146 -29.99 -1.64 11.28
CA SER A 146 -30.78 -1.95 12.46
C SER A 146 -31.71 -3.10 12.08
N PRO A 147 -31.74 -4.21 12.84
CA PRO A 147 -32.61 -5.32 12.50
C PRO A 147 -34.02 -4.76 12.36
N SER A 148 -34.53 -4.74 11.12
CA SER A 148 -35.94 -4.45 10.87
C SER A 148 -36.71 -5.38 11.78
N ALA A 149 -37.53 -4.80 12.65
CA ALA A 149 -38.31 -5.52 13.63
C ALA A 149 -38.95 -6.76 12.99
N PRO A 150 -38.87 -7.95 13.64
CA PRO A 150 -39.52 -9.12 13.10
C PRO A 150 -41.03 -8.86 13.01
N THR A 151 -41.57 -8.89 11.80
CA THR A 151 -43.01 -9.01 11.59
C THR A 151 -43.47 -10.27 12.30
N THR A 152 -44.30 -10.04 13.31
CA THR A 152 -44.99 -11.05 14.11
C THR A 152 -45.69 -12.08 13.22
N PRO A 153 -45.35 -13.37 13.29
CA PRO A 153 -46.24 -14.42 12.81
C PRO A 153 -47.35 -14.67 13.84
N GLU A 154 -48.58 -14.74 13.33
CA GLU A 154 -49.82 -15.12 14.01
C GLU A 154 -49.73 -16.52 14.64
N PRO A 155 -50.38 -16.79 15.80
CA PRO A 155 -50.06 -17.96 16.61
C PRO A 155 -50.75 -19.22 16.10
N THR A 156 -50.00 -20.31 15.92
CA THR A 156 -50.57 -21.65 15.77
C THR A 156 -50.00 -22.60 16.82
N LYS A 157 -50.85 -22.83 17.82
CA LYS A 157 -51.08 -23.99 18.70
C LYS A 157 -49.93 -25.00 18.98
N SER A 158 -49.55 -25.00 20.26
CA SER A 158 -49.25 -26.12 21.19
C SER A 158 -49.68 -27.53 20.74
N PRO A 159 -48.91 -28.59 21.04
CA PRO A 159 -48.97 -29.23 22.37
C PRO A 159 -47.64 -29.65 23.01
N GLU A 160 -47.51 -29.35 24.31
CA GLU A 160 -47.21 -30.18 25.52
C GLU A 160 -46.31 -31.45 25.50
N PRO A 161 -45.83 -31.96 26.66
CA PRO A 161 -44.44 -31.88 27.07
C PRO A 161 -43.79 -33.25 27.30
N THR A 162 -42.45 -33.34 27.39
CA THR A 162 -41.80 -34.54 27.97
C THR A 162 -40.55 -34.18 28.76
N LYS A 163 -40.76 -34.12 30.08
CA LYS A 163 -39.96 -34.62 31.21
C LYS A 163 -38.42 -34.60 31.16
N SER A 164 -37.88 -33.76 32.06
CA SER A 164 -36.66 -33.96 32.86
C SER A 164 -36.68 -35.29 33.62
N PRO A 165 -35.52 -35.89 33.98
CA PRO A 165 -34.73 -35.49 35.16
C PRO A 165 -33.20 -35.55 34.85
N GLU A 166 -32.23 -35.31 35.73
CA GLU A 166 -31.99 -34.54 36.96
C GLU A 166 -30.57 -35.00 37.42
N VAL A 167 -29.87 -34.15 38.19
CA VAL A 167 -28.73 -34.43 39.11
C VAL A 167 -27.37 -34.89 38.54
N THR A 168 -26.30 -34.11 38.83
CA THR A 168 -25.36 -34.37 39.96
C THR A 168 -24.13 -33.42 39.95
N PRO A 169 -23.72 -32.86 41.12
CA PRO A 169 -22.65 -31.86 41.24
C PRO A 169 -21.28 -32.39 41.73
N SER A 170 -20.28 -31.48 41.72
CA SER A 170 -19.14 -31.35 42.67
C SER A 170 -17.84 -32.17 42.39
N PRO A 171 -16.66 -31.82 42.97
CA PRO A 171 -15.96 -30.53 43.11
C PRO A 171 -14.42 -30.61 42.82
N SER A 172 -13.71 -29.50 43.09
CA SER A 172 -12.34 -29.40 43.67
C SER A 172 -11.15 -28.95 42.81
N SER A 173 -10.71 -27.72 43.13
CA SER A 173 -9.35 -27.24 43.47
C SER A 173 -8.12 -27.78 42.73
N THR A 174 -7.28 -26.87 42.20
CA THR A 174 -5.98 -26.51 42.81
C THR A 174 -5.29 -25.36 42.07
N SER A 175 -4.85 -24.35 42.82
CA SER A 175 -3.76 -23.44 42.41
C SER A 175 -2.44 -24.21 42.32
N PRO A 176 -1.50 -23.70 41.50
CA PRO A 176 -0.24 -23.33 42.12
C PRO A 176 0.29 -21.94 41.70
N THR A 177 0.89 -21.31 42.70
CA THR A 177 1.88 -20.24 42.64
C THR A 177 3.14 -20.67 41.87
N ALA A 178 3.65 -19.82 40.98
CA ALA A 178 5.06 -19.76 40.60
C ALA A 178 5.38 -18.32 40.11
N THR A 179 6.09 -17.53 40.92
CA THR A 179 7.52 -17.18 40.76
C THR A 179 7.77 -16.14 39.66
N PRO A 180 8.03 -14.86 39.99
CA PRO A 180 8.49 -13.88 39.01
C PRO A 180 9.94 -14.19 38.64
N SER A 181 10.15 -14.82 37.48
CA SER A 181 11.47 -14.99 36.89
C SER A 181 11.87 -13.69 36.20
N SER A 182 12.77 -12.93 36.81
CA SER A 182 13.41 -11.76 36.19
C SER A 182 14.27 -12.23 35.02
N THR A 183 13.68 -12.20 33.82
CA THR A 183 14.44 -12.44 32.59
C THR A 183 15.28 -11.20 32.32
N ALA A 184 16.59 -11.33 32.53
CA ALA A 184 17.56 -10.33 32.09
C ALA A 184 17.42 -10.17 30.56
N THR A 185 17.10 -8.94 30.14
CA THR A 185 16.98 -8.56 28.73
C THR A 185 18.35 -8.71 28.09
N THR A 186 18.55 -9.80 27.35
CA THR A 186 19.69 -9.94 26.44
C THR A 186 19.56 -8.82 25.39
N PRO A 187 20.61 -8.03 25.11
CA PRO A 187 20.55 -6.99 24.09
C PRO A 187 20.11 -7.60 22.75
N SER A 188 19.02 -7.08 22.19
CA SER A 188 18.51 -7.50 20.87
C SER A 188 19.58 -7.23 19.82
N GLU A 189 19.99 -8.26 19.08
CA GLU A 189 20.86 -8.11 17.91
C GLU A 189 20.17 -7.21 16.86
N PRO A 190 20.93 -6.33 16.15
CA PRO A 190 20.37 -5.50 15.09
C PRO A 190 19.81 -6.37 13.96
N GLU A 191 18.68 -5.98 13.41
CA GLU A 191 18.05 -6.68 12.28
C GLU A 191 18.73 -6.24 10.96
N GLU A 192 19.04 -7.18 10.07
CA GLU A 192 19.71 -6.90 8.80
C GLU A 192 18.77 -6.27 7.76
N PRO A 193 19.28 -5.37 6.89
CA PRO A 193 18.50 -4.78 5.81
C PRO A 193 18.21 -5.78 4.68
N VAL A 194 17.08 -5.62 4.01
CA VAL A 194 16.72 -6.40 2.80
C VAL A 194 16.98 -5.56 1.56
N PHE A 195 17.75 -6.12 0.63
CA PHE A 195 18.05 -5.51 -0.67
C PHE A 195 17.22 -6.15 -1.77
N ARG A 196 16.66 -5.32 -2.66
CA ARG A 196 15.97 -5.76 -3.88
C ARG A 196 16.50 -5.02 -5.09
N LEU A 197 16.48 -5.70 -6.23
CA LEU A 197 16.83 -5.15 -7.54
C LEU A 197 15.65 -5.33 -8.48
N GLU A 198 15.23 -4.26 -9.11
CA GLU A 198 14.20 -4.26 -10.16
C GLU A 198 14.81 -3.79 -11.48
N GLU A 199 14.65 -4.59 -12.53
CA GLU A 199 15.21 -4.32 -13.86
C GLU A 199 14.08 -4.28 -14.88
N THR A 200 13.88 -3.10 -15.46
CA THR A 200 12.91 -2.84 -16.52
C THR A 200 13.65 -2.46 -17.79
N CYS A 201 12.95 -2.30 -18.93
CA CYS A 201 13.59 -1.87 -20.18
C CYS A 201 14.22 -0.48 -20.10
N ASP A 202 13.68 0.38 -19.23
CA ASP A 202 14.05 1.79 -19.15
C ASP A 202 14.85 2.13 -17.89
N GLU A 203 14.73 1.34 -16.82
CA GLU A 203 15.38 1.61 -15.54
C GLU A 203 15.88 0.36 -14.80
N MET A 204 17.01 0.51 -14.11
CA MET A 204 17.55 -0.40 -13.10
C MET A 204 17.43 0.26 -11.72
N THR A 205 16.61 -0.30 -10.83
CA THR A 205 16.28 0.29 -9.52
C THR A 205 16.75 -0.59 -8.37
N PHE A 206 17.54 -0.01 -7.48
CA PHE A 206 17.99 -0.62 -6.23
C PHE A 206 17.09 -0.15 -5.10
N ILE A 207 16.55 -1.08 -4.32
CA ILE A 207 15.63 -0.83 -3.21
C ILE A 207 16.24 -1.42 -1.94
N VAL A 208 16.19 -0.64 -0.87
CA VAL A 208 16.70 -1.02 0.45
C VAL A 208 15.58 -0.86 1.46
N GLU A 209 15.20 -1.95 2.11
CA GLU A 209 14.31 -1.96 3.26
C GLU A 209 15.16 -2.11 4.53
N ASN A 210 15.26 -1.04 5.31
CA ASN A 210 16.00 -1.07 6.57
C ASN A 210 15.01 -1.27 7.73
N PRO A 211 15.09 -2.39 8.49
CA PRO A 211 14.18 -2.63 9.59
C PRO A 211 14.31 -1.56 10.68
N ALA A 212 13.29 -1.42 11.54
CA ALA A 212 13.29 -0.39 12.60
C ALA A 212 14.45 -0.53 13.59
N LYS A 213 14.95 -1.76 13.77
CA LYS A 213 16.13 -2.07 14.60
C LYS A 213 17.41 -2.21 13.79
N GLY A 214 17.39 -1.87 12.50
CA GLY A 214 18.57 -1.93 11.66
C GLY A 214 19.52 -0.76 11.91
N ILE A 215 20.69 -0.84 11.30
CA ILE A 215 21.74 0.17 11.40
C ILE A 215 21.61 1.11 10.20
N PRO A 216 21.67 2.44 10.37
CA PRO A 216 21.73 3.36 9.25
C PRO A 216 23.05 3.18 8.47
N PHE A 217 22.98 3.27 7.15
CA PHE A 217 24.17 3.21 6.29
C PHE A 217 23.95 4.01 5.00
N THR A 218 25.03 4.31 4.31
CA THR A 218 25.02 4.97 3.00
C THR A 218 25.55 4.02 1.94
N ALA A 219 24.72 3.74 0.93
CA ALA A 219 25.15 3.03 -0.27
C ALA A 219 25.49 4.04 -1.36
N THR A 220 26.69 3.93 -1.93
CA THR A 220 27.14 4.73 -3.08
C THR A 220 27.15 3.82 -4.31
N PHE A 221 26.45 4.26 -5.35
CA PHE A 221 26.26 3.53 -6.60
C PHE A 221 26.97 4.30 -7.71
N THR A 222 27.91 3.67 -8.38
CA THR A 222 28.70 4.27 -9.46
C THR A 222 28.58 3.43 -10.72
N THR A 223 28.07 4.02 -11.80
CA THR A 223 27.98 3.34 -13.09
C THR A 223 29.35 3.23 -13.75
N GLU A 224 29.49 2.35 -14.74
CA GLU A 224 30.71 2.24 -15.55
C GLU A 224 31.03 3.52 -16.34
N LYS A 225 30.04 4.40 -16.53
CA LYS A 225 30.20 5.74 -17.10
C LYS A 225 30.58 6.82 -16.07
N GLY A 226 30.77 6.45 -14.81
CA GLY A 226 31.15 7.35 -13.71
C GLY A 226 30.00 8.15 -13.09
N VAL A 227 28.74 7.86 -13.48
CA VAL A 227 27.58 8.51 -12.84
C VAL A 227 27.43 7.94 -11.44
N THR A 228 27.43 8.82 -10.44
CA THR A 228 27.37 8.43 -9.03
C THR A 228 26.08 8.91 -8.38
N LYS A 229 25.37 8.00 -7.70
CA LYS A 229 24.21 8.30 -6.85
C LYS A 229 24.42 7.73 -5.45
N LYS A 230 23.83 8.38 -4.45
CA LYS A 230 23.87 7.93 -3.05
C LYS A 230 22.46 7.59 -2.58
N LEU A 231 22.35 6.54 -1.78
CA LEU A 231 21.14 6.15 -1.08
C LEU A 231 21.44 6.14 0.41
N GLU A 232 20.71 6.95 1.16
CA GLU A 232 20.75 6.95 2.62
C GLU A 232 19.70 5.95 3.14
N SER A 233 20.17 4.95 3.87
CA SER A 233 19.34 3.93 4.49
C SER A 233 19.06 4.33 5.94
N THR A 234 17.79 4.60 6.25
CA THR A 234 17.34 4.98 7.61
C THR A 234 16.54 3.83 8.21
N PRO A 235 16.79 3.44 9.47
CA PRO A 235 16.01 2.40 10.14
C PRO A 235 14.50 2.66 10.09
N GLY A 236 13.75 1.60 9.78
CA GLY A 236 12.30 1.62 9.65
C GLY A 236 11.78 2.24 8.35
N LYS A 237 12.64 2.48 7.35
CA LYS A 237 12.25 3.06 6.07
C LYS A 237 12.72 2.21 4.90
N THR A 238 11.98 2.34 3.80
CA THR A 238 12.39 1.89 2.48
C THR A 238 12.95 3.08 1.71
N SER A 239 14.12 2.91 1.09
CA SER A 239 14.71 3.89 0.18
C SER A 239 15.12 3.23 -1.14
N SER A 240 15.17 4.01 -2.21
CA SER A 240 15.52 3.49 -3.53
C SER A 240 16.35 4.47 -4.35
N VAL A 241 17.05 3.94 -5.34
CA VAL A 241 17.80 4.70 -6.34
C VAL A 241 17.72 4.01 -7.69
N SER A 242 17.44 4.77 -8.75
CA SER A 242 17.24 4.25 -10.10
C SER A 242 18.30 4.79 -11.06
N PHE A 243 18.63 4.02 -12.08
CA PHE A 243 19.49 4.41 -13.19
C PHE A 243 18.78 4.12 -14.51
N ASP A 244 18.92 5.01 -15.49
CA ASP A 244 18.42 4.75 -16.85
C ASP A 244 19.11 3.48 -17.38
N ALA A 245 18.31 2.50 -17.76
CA ALA A 245 18.77 1.23 -18.27
C ALA A 245 19.29 1.39 -19.71
N TYR A 246 20.40 0.71 -19.99
CA TYR A 246 20.93 0.57 -21.33
C TYR A 246 21.78 -0.70 -21.40
N GLN A 247 21.93 -1.23 -22.61
CA GLN A 247 22.72 -2.43 -22.83
C GLN A 247 24.16 -2.22 -22.35
N GLY A 248 24.61 -3.10 -21.45
CA GLY A 248 25.95 -3.05 -20.86
C GLY A 248 26.10 -2.11 -19.65
N LEU A 249 25.00 -1.55 -19.12
CA LEU A 249 25.01 -0.84 -17.84
C LEU A 249 25.57 -1.76 -16.73
N LYS A 250 26.51 -1.24 -15.95
CA LYS A 250 27.05 -1.90 -14.74
C LYS A 250 27.08 -0.90 -13.61
N VAL A 251 26.54 -1.27 -12.46
CA VAL A 251 26.50 -0.41 -11.27
C VAL A 251 27.33 -1.04 -10.18
N THR A 252 28.41 -0.35 -9.78
CA THR A 252 29.22 -0.72 -8.64
C THR A 252 28.65 -0.08 -7.38
N VAL A 253 28.32 -0.90 -6.40
CA VAL A 253 27.77 -0.50 -5.11
C VAL A 253 28.86 -0.63 -4.04
N SER A 254 29.04 0.42 -3.25
CA SER A 254 29.91 0.43 -2.07
C SER A 254 29.15 0.96 -0.87
N TYR A 255 29.39 0.39 0.31
CA TYR A 255 28.74 0.80 1.55
C TYR A 255 29.76 1.50 2.47
N ASP A 256 29.31 2.42 3.30
CA ASP A 256 30.16 3.10 4.29
C ASP A 256 30.42 2.27 5.56
N VAL A 257 29.56 1.28 5.84
CA VAL A 257 29.64 0.41 7.01
C VAL A 257 30.45 -0.86 6.79
N VAL A 258 30.74 -1.24 5.54
CA VAL A 258 31.54 -2.41 5.20
C VAL A 258 32.52 -2.06 4.08
N GLU A 259 33.77 -2.46 4.26
CA GLU A 259 34.81 -2.31 3.23
C GLU A 259 34.57 -3.32 2.10
N GLY A 260 34.44 -2.82 0.87
CA GLY A 260 34.21 -3.64 -0.31
C GLY A 260 33.24 -2.98 -1.30
N SER A 261 33.26 -3.47 -2.53
CA SER A 261 32.26 -3.08 -3.52
C SER A 261 31.82 -4.29 -4.35
N GLU A 262 30.56 -4.28 -4.77
CA GLU A 262 29.97 -5.28 -5.64
C GLU A 262 29.51 -4.63 -6.93
N THR A 263 29.77 -5.25 -8.07
CA THR A 263 29.30 -4.76 -9.37
C THR A 263 28.13 -5.60 -9.83
N ILE A 264 27.00 -4.94 -10.06
CA ILE A 264 25.75 -5.55 -10.50
C ILE A 264 25.54 -5.13 -11.96
N GLU A 265 25.41 -6.12 -12.85
CA GLU A 265 25.24 -5.90 -14.27
C GLU A 265 23.75 -5.86 -14.62
N TYR A 266 23.35 -4.88 -15.43
CA TYR A 266 21.98 -4.79 -15.90
C TYR A 266 21.67 -5.91 -16.90
N THR A 267 20.64 -6.70 -16.62
CA THR A 267 20.14 -7.74 -17.52
C THR A 267 18.86 -7.28 -18.21
N GLN A 268 18.97 -6.92 -19.48
CA GLN A 268 17.82 -6.47 -20.27
C GLN A 268 16.73 -7.54 -20.32
N PRO A 269 15.48 -7.23 -19.88
CA PRO A 269 14.37 -8.16 -20.01
C PRO A 269 14.10 -8.53 -21.48
N LYS A 270 13.66 -9.78 -21.74
CA LYS A 270 13.47 -10.34 -23.10
C LYS A 270 12.45 -9.60 -24.00
N LYS A 271 11.69 -8.64 -23.48
CA LYS A 271 10.61 -7.92 -24.20
C LYS A 271 10.99 -6.48 -24.58
N CYS A 272 12.25 -6.09 -24.45
CA CYS A 272 12.66 -4.70 -24.70
C CYS A 272 12.94 -4.36 -26.17
N ASP A 273 12.90 -5.34 -27.08
CA ASP A 273 13.24 -5.19 -28.51
C ASP A 273 12.02 -5.05 -29.44
N GLU A 274 10.79 -5.08 -28.93
CA GLU A 274 9.58 -4.86 -29.75
C GLU A 274 9.33 -3.36 -29.91
N GLY A 275 10.03 -2.77 -30.87
CA GLY A 275 9.92 -1.36 -31.22
C GLY A 275 8.51 -0.95 -31.66
N GLU A 276 7.82 -0.21 -30.79
CA GLU A 276 6.75 0.69 -31.21
C GLU A 276 7.37 1.92 -31.90
N GLY A 277 7.73 1.73 -33.16
CA GLY A 277 8.25 2.76 -34.05
C GLY A 277 7.19 3.83 -34.35
N GLY A 278 7.11 4.85 -33.50
CA GLY A 278 6.36 6.08 -33.73
C GLY A 278 7.20 7.27 -33.29
N GLY A 279 8.00 7.81 -34.22
CA GLY A 279 8.96 8.87 -33.95
C GLY A 279 8.35 10.14 -33.37
N LEU A 280 8.77 10.46 -32.15
CA LEU A 280 8.83 11.81 -31.60
C LEU A 280 10.20 11.95 -30.91
N PRO A 281 10.82 13.15 -30.94
CA PRO A 281 12.17 13.32 -30.45
C PRO A 281 12.25 12.88 -28.99
N VAL A 282 13.28 12.08 -28.71
CA VAL A 282 13.90 11.94 -27.39
C VAL A 282 13.88 13.30 -26.68
N THR A 283 12.93 13.49 -25.78
CA THR A 283 13.11 14.42 -24.66
C THR A 283 14.12 13.76 -23.72
N GLY A 284 15.36 13.71 -24.17
CA GLY A 284 16.49 13.51 -23.28
C GLY A 284 16.48 14.61 -22.23
N ALA A 285 16.75 14.21 -20.98
CA ALA A 285 17.12 15.10 -19.87
C ALA A 285 16.06 16.08 -19.31
N ALA A 286 14.87 15.60 -18.93
CA ALA A 286 13.95 16.44 -18.15
C ALA A 286 13.24 15.79 -16.95
N THR A 287 13.52 14.55 -16.55
CA THR A 287 12.95 13.97 -15.32
C THR A 287 13.66 14.43 -14.04
N GLY A 288 14.80 15.12 -14.15
CA GLY A 288 15.42 15.89 -13.05
C GLY A 288 14.73 17.23 -12.75
N GLY A 289 13.77 17.66 -13.59
CA GLY A 289 13.13 18.97 -13.49
C GLY A 289 11.99 19.07 -12.47
N ILE A 290 11.38 17.95 -12.06
CA ILE A 290 10.19 18.00 -11.18
C ILE A 290 10.58 18.23 -9.71
N ALA A 291 11.79 17.82 -9.29
CA ALA A 291 12.32 18.17 -7.97
C ALA A 291 12.82 19.63 -7.88
N ALA A 292 13.42 20.17 -8.95
CA ALA A 292 13.89 21.56 -8.98
C ALA A 292 12.74 22.57 -9.17
N GLY A 293 11.71 22.23 -9.94
CA GLY A 293 10.53 23.07 -10.18
C GLY A 293 9.74 23.36 -8.90
N ALA A 294 9.59 22.36 -8.02
CA ALA A 294 8.91 22.54 -6.74
C ALA A 294 9.67 23.54 -5.83
N VAL A 295 11.02 23.49 -5.79
CA VAL A 295 11.83 24.42 -4.99
C VAL A 295 11.75 25.85 -5.54
N VAL A 296 11.76 26.03 -6.86
CA VAL A 296 11.61 27.34 -7.48
C VAL A 296 10.21 27.93 -7.23
N LEU A 297 9.16 27.12 -7.32
CA LEU A 297 7.79 27.55 -7.03
C LEU A 297 7.59 27.87 -5.53
N LEU A 298 8.21 27.10 -4.63
CA LEU A 298 8.20 27.40 -3.20
C LEU A 298 8.96 28.69 -2.86
N ALA A 299 10.11 28.94 -3.51
CA ALA A 299 10.86 30.17 -3.34
C ALA A 299 10.10 31.39 -3.89
N ALA A 300 9.49 31.27 -5.07
CA ALA A 300 8.64 32.33 -5.64
C ALA A 300 7.41 32.61 -4.76
N GLY A 301 6.77 31.56 -4.23
CA GLY A 301 5.66 31.67 -3.28
C GLY A 301 6.06 32.37 -1.97
N ALA A 302 7.21 32.04 -1.41
CA ALA A 302 7.73 32.70 -0.21
C ALA A 302 8.04 34.19 -0.44
N ILE A 303 8.61 34.54 -1.61
CA ILE A 303 8.86 35.93 -2.00
C ILE A 303 7.55 36.72 -2.13
N LEU A 304 6.54 36.16 -2.83
CA LEU A 304 5.22 36.79 -2.96
C LEU A 304 4.53 36.98 -1.60
N PHE A 305 4.62 35.99 -0.70
CA PHE A 305 4.08 36.09 0.65
C PHE A 305 4.73 37.21 1.47
N VAL A 306 6.06 37.37 1.40
CA VAL A 306 6.78 38.45 2.09
C VAL A 306 6.45 39.82 1.51
N VAL A 307 6.34 39.95 0.18
CA VAL A 307 5.94 41.21 -0.49
C VAL A 307 4.50 41.60 -0.14
N ALA A 308 3.57 40.65 -0.16
CA ALA A 308 2.18 40.88 0.25
C ALA A 308 2.08 41.27 1.74
N ARG A 309 2.88 40.65 2.61
CA ARG A 309 2.94 40.99 4.04
C ARG A 309 3.57 42.36 4.30
N ARG A 310 4.50 42.82 3.46
CA ARG A 310 5.12 44.16 3.58
C ARG A 310 4.20 45.28 3.08
N ARG A 311 3.32 45.02 2.12
CA ARG A 311 2.30 45.99 1.70
C ARG A 311 1.11 45.94 2.65
N ARG A 312 1.20 46.62 3.80
CA ARG A 312 0.00 46.99 4.55
C ARG A 312 -0.86 47.87 3.65
N VAL A 313 -1.95 47.31 3.13
CA VAL A 313 -2.97 48.04 2.38
C VAL A 313 -3.52 49.12 3.31
N ARG A 314 -3.13 50.38 3.07
CA ARG A 314 -3.81 51.51 3.69
C ARG A 314 -5.08 51.71 2.88
N PHE A 315 -6.20 51.25 3.45
CA PHE A 315 -7.51 51.65 2.98
C PHE A 315 -7.64 53.14 3.31
N THR A 316 -7.43 54.00 2.31
CA THR A 316 -7.96 55.36 2.33
C THR A 316 -9.43 55.26 1.96
N ALA A 317 -10.29 55.47 2.96
CA ALA A 317 -11.72 55.70 2.78
C ALA A 317 -11.96 57.10 2.20
#